data_AF-A0A660W482-F1
#
_entry.id   AF-A0A660W482-F1
#
_cell.length_a   1.000
_cell.length_b   1.000
_cell.length_c   1.000
_cell.angle_alpha   90.00
_cell.angle_beta   90.00
_cell.angle_gamma   90.00
#
_symmetry.space_group_name_H-M   'P 1'
#
loop_
_entity.id
_entity.type
_entity.pdbx_description
1 polymer ?
#
loop_
_entity_poly.entity_id
_entity_poly.type
_entity_poly.pdbx_seq_one_letter_code
_entity_poly.pdbx_strand_id
1 'polypeptide(L)'
;MAEEYDNEQTAEAPDDEPADDMPVDDIDDDASAGETPADYLAEIDATVEAILFASDSPLSTSRISATAELPGGSVKQAIARLNRRYEQNGAAFRIEEIAGGFCMMTLPEYNDVLRRLLNARKDSRLSQAS
;
A
#
# COMPACT_ATOMS: atom_id res chain seq x y z
N MET A 1 -6.38 73.66 -29.63
CA MET A 1 -6.74 73.77 -31.05
C MET A 1 -7.04 72.36 -31.49
N ALA A 2 -8.31 72.10 -31.76
CA ALA A 2 -8.84 70.78 -32.11
C ALA A 2 -8.27 70.31 -33.44
N GLU A 3 -8.25 69.00 -33.65
CA GLU A 3 -8.85 68.36 -34.83
C GLU A 3 -8.83 66.83 -34.66
N GLU A 4 -10.04 66.28 -34.49
CA GLU A 4 -10.35 64.88 -34.75
C GLU A 4 -10.21 64.61 -36.26
N TYR A 5 -9.62 63.46 -36.61
CA TYR A 5 -9.84 62.85 -37.91
C TYR A 5 -10.38 61.44 -37.66
N ASP A 6 -11.68 61.34 -37.89
CA ASP A 6 -12.42 60.13 -38.15
C ASP A 6 -11.96 59.56 -39.50
N ASN A 7 -11.71 58.25 -39.57
CA ASN A 7 -11.67 57.55 -40.85
C ASN A 7 -12.01 56.07 -40.65
N GLU A 8 -13.27 55.77 -40.94
CA GLU A 8 -13.80 54.44 -41.16
C GLU A 8 -13.10 53.78 -42.35
N GLN A 9 -12.55 52.58 -42.15
CA GLN A 9 -12.22 51.69 -43.27
C GLN A 9 -12.59 50.26 -42.93
N THR A 10 -13.73 49.86 -43.47
CA THR A 10 -14.21 48.49 -43.65
C THR A 10 -13.13 47.59 -44.24
N ALA A 11 -12.91 46.44 -43.59
CA ALA A 11 -12.38 45.25 -44.24
C ALA A 11 -13.20 44.05 -43.74
N GLU A 12 -14.07 43.60 -44.63
CA GLU A 12 -14.90 42.40 -44.57
C GLU A 12 -13.99 41.16 -44.57
N ALA A 13 -14.11 40.29 -43.57
CA ALA A 13 -13.43 38.99 -43.54
C ALA A 13 -14.39 37.92 -44.07
N PRO A 14 -14.04 37.13 -45.10
CA PRO A 14 -14.87 36.04 -45.55
C PRO A 14 -14.49 34.70 -44.88
N ASP A 15 -15.56 33.93 -44.67
CA ASP A 15 -15.70 32.48 -44.84
C ASP A 15 -15.04 31.50 -43.84
N ASP A 16 -15.91 30.97 -42.97
CA ASP A 16 -16.35 29.57 -43.00
C ASP A 16 -15.26 28.51 -42.79
N GLU A 17 -14.86 28.30 -41.53
CA GLU A 17 -14.32 27.00 -41.11
C GLU A 17 -15.49 26.06 -40.80
N PRO A 18 -15.58 24.89 -41.47
CA PRO A 18 -16.64 23.93 -41.20
C PRO A 18 -16.49 23.41 -39.77
N ALA A 19 -17.62 23.31 -39.08
CA ALA A 19 -17.75 22.56 -37.85
C ALA A 19 -17.36 21.09 -38.12
N ASP A 20 -16.11 20.74 -37.82
CA ASP A 20 -15.74 19.35 -37.62
C ASP A 20 -16.47 18.87 -36.36
N ASP A 21 -17.60 18.24 -36.65
CA ASP A 21 -18.35 17.29 -35.86
C ASP A 21 -17.37 16.35 -35.11
N MET A 22 -16.97 16.73 -33.89
CA MET A 22 -16.30 15.79 -33.01
C MET A 22 -17.35 14.75 -32.61
N PRO A 23 -17.18 13.46 -32.95
CA PRO A 23 -18.04 12.44 -32.40
C PRO A 23 -17.88 12.48 -30.88
N VAL A 24 -18.95 12.87 -30.19
CA VAL A 24 -19.15 12.56 -28.77
C VAL A 24 -19.39 11.06 -28.69
N ASP A 25 -18.32 10.28 -28.83
CA ASP A 25 -18.36 8.91 -28.37
C ASP A 25 -18.50 8.99 -26.84
N ASP A 26 -19.72 8.73 -26.39
CA ASP A 26 -20.09 8.32 -25.05
C ASP A 26 -19.21 7.12 -24.65
N ILE A 27 -17.97 7.39 -24.24
CA ILE A 27 -17.13 6.41 -23.57
C ILE A 27 -17.40 6.60 -22.09
N ASP A 28 -18.32 5.75 -21.63
CA ASP A 28 -18.58 5.32 -20.26
C ASP A 28 -17.74 6.04 -19.19
N ASP A 29 -18.45 6.87 -18.42
CA ASP A 29 -18.10 7.36 -17.10
C ASP A 29 -17.90 6.18 -16.12
N ASP A 30 -16.84 5.39 -16.33
CA ASP A 30 -16.38 4.40 -15.36
C ASP A 30 -15.49 5.11 -14.34
N ALA A 31 -16.13 5.42 -13.23
CA ALA A 31 -15.54 6.05 -12.06
C ALA A 31 -14.38 5.22 -11.49
N SER A 32 -13.16 5.38 -12.01
CA SER A 32 -11.96 5.08 -11.24
C SER A 32 -11.71 6.25 -10.28
N ALA A 33 -12.32 6.18 -9.11
CA ALA A 33 -11.97 7.02 -7.98
C ALA A 33 -10.46 6.91 -7.75
N GLY A 34 -9.73 8.00 -8.00
CA GLY A 34 -8.28 8.01 -8.06
C GLY A 34 -7.63 7.43 -6.80
N GLU A 35 -6.78 6.42 -7.00
CA GLU A 35 -5.89 5.88 -5.97
C GLU A 35 -4.98 7.01 -5.47
N THR A 36 -5.13 7.40 -4.20
CA THR A 36 -4.23 8.39 -3.63
C THR A 36 -2.87 7.74 -3.35
N PRO A 37 -1.77 8.51 -3.30
CA PRO A 37 -0.47 7.96 -2.90
C PRO A 37 -0.47 7.27 -1.53
N ALA A 38 -1.42 7.60 -0.66
CA ALA A 38 -1.59 6.95 0.64
C ALA A 38 -2.19 5.53 0.50
N ASP A 39 -3.12 5.32 -0.42
CA ASP A 39 -3.77 4.02 -0.65
C ASP A 39 -2.76 3.00 -1.17
N TYR A 40 -1.90 3.42 -2.11
CA TYR A 40 -0.81 2.58 -2.63
C TYR A 40 0.19 2.15 -1.54
N LEU A 41 0.56 3.05 -0.62
CA LEU A 41 1.44 2.70 0.50
C LEU A 41 0.77 1.73 1.48
N ALA A 42 -0.53 1.88 1.72
CA ALA A 42 -1.29 0.97 2.55
C ALA A 42 -1.37 -0.43 1.94
N GLU A 43 -1.52 -0.53 0.62
CA GLU A 43 -1.50 -1.81 -0.11
C GLU A 43 -0.14 -2.51 -0.03
N ILE A 44 0.96 -1.76 -0.18
CA ILE A 44 2.32 -2.26 0.05
C ILE A 44 2.46 -2.83 1.46
N ASP A 45 2.02 -2.08 2.47
CA ASP A 45 2.11 -2.48 3.87
C ASP A 45 1.30 -3.74 4.13
N ALA A 46 0.07 -3.81 3.63
CA ALA A 46 -0.81 -4.97 3.75
C ALA A 46 -0.23 -6.21 3.07
N THR A 47 0.36 -6.06 1.88
CA THR A 47 0.98 -7.17 1.14
C THR A 47 2.17 -7.76 1.90
N VAL A 48 3.06 -6.90 2.40
CA VAL A 48 4.23 -7.33 3.20
C VAL A 48 3.79 -7.97 4.52
N GLU A 49 2.80 -7.39 5.19
CA GLU A 49 2.19 -7.94 6.41
C GLU A 49 1.62 -9.34 6.17
N ALA A 50 0.81 -9.52 5.11
CA ALA A 50 0.19 -10.80 4.79
C ALA A 50 1.23 -11.91 4.54
N ILE A 51 2.30 -11.60 3.80
CA ILE A 51 3.40 -12.55 3.54
C ILE A 51 4.08 -12.97 4.84
N LEU A 52 4.43 -12.00 5.70
CA LEU A 52 5.13 -12.27 6.95
C LEU A 52 4.25 -12.98 7.98
N PHE A 53 2.95 -12.67 7.99
CA PHE A 53 1.98 -13.30 8.87
C PHE A 53 1.72 -14.77 8.49
N ALA A 54 1.65 -15.07 7.20
CA ALA A 54 1.43 -16.43 6.71
C ALA A 54 2.68 -17.32 6.81
N SER A 55 3.86 -16.74 7.04
CA SER A 55 5.11 -17.48 7.10
C SER A 55 5.37 -18.10 8.47
N ASP A 56 5.84 -19.34 8.48
CA ASP A 56 6.25 -20.09 9.67
C ASP A 56 7.74 -19.92 10.03
N SER A 57 8.49 -19.18 9.20
CA SER A 57 9.95 -19.06 9.30
C SER A 57 10.45 -17.69 8.83
N PRO A 58 11.64 -17.22 9.27
CA PRO A 58 12.18 -15.94 8.80
C PRO A 58 12.40 -15.90 7.28
N LEU A 59 11.90 -14.86 6.63
CA LEU A 59 12.04 -14.65 5.18
C LEU A 59 13.05 -13.55 4.86
N SER A 60 13.98 -13.82 3.95
CA SER A 60 14.92 -12.78 3.49
C SER A 60 14.19 -11.65 2.76
N THR A 61 14.74 -10.43 2.77
CA THR A 61 14.18 -9.29 2.02
C THR A 61 13.99 -9.63 0.54
N SER A 62 14.92 -10.38 -0.06
CA SER A 62 14.84 -10.82 -1.45
C SER A 62 13.63 -11.75 -1.69
N ARG A 63 13.36 -12.69 -0.77
CA ARG A 63 12.21 -13.58 -0.88
C ARG A 63 10.89 -12.83 -0.76
N ILE A 64 10.79 -11.89 0.17
CA ILE A 64 9.59 -11.05 0.35
C ILE A 64 9.39 -10.17 -0.89
N SER A 65 10.44 -9.50 -1.35
CA SER A 65 10.45 -8.65 -2.54
C SER A 65 9.97 -9.40 -3.78
N ALA A 66 10.50 -10.60 -4.03
CA ALA A 66 10.10 -11.43 -5.16
C ALA A 66 8.65 -11.93 -5.05
N THR A 67 8.15 -12.19 -3.84
CA THR A 67 6.78 -12.69 -3.63
C THR A 67 5.75 -11.56 -3.73
N ALA A 68 6.12 -10.36 -3.28
CA ALA A 68 5.27 -9.18 -3.31
C ALA A 68 5.36 -8.40 -4.63
N GLU A 69 6.29 -8.76 -5.52
CA GLU A 69 6.61 -8.00 -6.74
C GLU A 69 7.01 -6.53 -6.46
N LEU A 70 7.67 -6.31 -5.31
CA LEU A 70 8.06 -4.99 -4.82
C LEU A 70 9.58 -4.81 -4.81
N PRO A 71 10.10 -3.58 -4.96
CA PRO A 71 11.50 -3.29 -4.70
C PRO A 71 11.90 -3.62 -3.25
N GLY A 72 13.09 -4.19 -3.05
CA GLY A 72 13.58 -4.53 -1.69
C GLY A 72 13.66 -3.32 -0.73
N GLY A 73 13.86 -2.11 -1.26
CA GLY A 73 13.78 -0.86 -0.48
C GLY A 73 12.37 -0.61 0.06
N SER A 74 11.34 -0.82 -0.76
CA SER A 74 9.93 -0.69 -0.38
C SER A 74 9.54 -1.68 0.72
N VAL A 75 10.05 -2.92 0.66
CA VAL A 75 9.82 -3.94 1.70
C VAL A 75 10.35 -3.47 3.06
N LYS A 76 11.59 -2.97 3.12
CA LYS A 76 12.18 -2.49 4.38
C LYS A 76 11.43 -1.27 4.94
N GLN A 77 11.01 -0.35 4.07
CA GLN A 77 10.21 0.80 4.48
C GLN A 77 8.82 0.38 4.99
N ALA A 78 8.19 -0.60 4.34
CA ALA A 78 6.90 -1.15 4.77
C ALA A 78 7.03 -1.80 6.15
N ILE A 79 8.05 -2.61 6.39
CA ILE A 79 8.32 -3.22 7.70
C ILE A 79 8.47 -2.14 8.79
N ALA A 80 9.20 -1.05 8.51
CA ALA A 80 9.36 0.05 9.45
C ALA A 80 8.02 0.77 9.76
N ARG A 81 7.17 0.99 8.75
CA ARG A 81 5.83 1.56 8.93
C ARG A 81 4.92 0.62 9.73
N LEU A 82 4.91 -0.67 9.40
CA LEU A 82 4.14 -1.70 10.09
C LEU A 82 4.51 -1.78 11.57
N ASN A 83 5.80 -1.83 11.90
CA ASN A 83 6.25 -1.85 13.29
C ASN A 83 5.82 -0.59 14.07
N ARG A 84 5.88 0.59 13.44
CA ARG A 84 5.37 1.83 14.04
C ARG A 84 3.86 1.76 14.27
N ARG A 85 3.10 1.23 13.31
CA ARG A 85 1.65 1.05 13.42
C ARG A 85 1.29 0.07 14.54
N TYR A 86 2.01 -1.04 14.67
CA TYR A 86 1.83 -2.01 15.75
C TYR A 86 2.09 -1.39 17.12
N GLU A 87 3.18 -0.63 17.26
CA GLU A 87 3.51 0.08 18.49
C GLU A 87 2.42 1.09 18.88
N GLN A 88 1.98 1.93 17.92
CA GLN A 88 0.92 2.92 18.14
C GLN A 88 -0.41 2.28 18.54
N ASN A 89 -0.71 1.11 18.00
CA ASN A 89 -1.95 0.38 18.28
C ASN A 89 -1.85 -0.53 19.52
N GLY A 90 -0.70 -0.59 20.19
CA GLY A 90 -0.49 -1.46 21.35
C GLY A 90 -0.57 -2.96 21.01
N ALA A 91 -0.13 -3.35 19.81
CA ALA A 91 -0.17 -4.74 19.38
C ALA A 91 0.77 -5.63 20.23
N ALA A 92 0.38 -6.89 20.43
CA ALA A 92 1.16 -7.86 21.20
C ALA A 92 2.32 -8.52 20.41
N PHE A 93 2.60 -8.02 19.20
CA PHE A 93 3.58 -8.58 18.27
C PHE A 93 4.28 -7.47 17.48
N ARG A 94 5.41 -7.83 16.87
CA ARG A 94 6.20 -6.98 15.96
C ARG A 94 6.91 -7.83 14.90
N ILE A 95 7.42 -7.19 13.87
CA ILE A 95 8.30 -7.82 12.88
C ILE A 95 9.75 -7.66 13.34
N GLU A 96 10.49 -8.77 13.39
CA GLU A 96 11.89 -8.84 13.83
C GLU A 96 12.81 -9.32 12.72
N GLU A 97 14.06 -8.85 12.73
CA GLU A 97 15.12 -9.37 11.87
C GLU A 97 15.92 -10.45 12.60
N ILE A 98 15.88 -11.69 12.11
CA ILE A 98 16.56 -12.85 12.69
C ILE A 98 17.32 -13.58 11.60
N ALA A 99 18.62 -13.79 11.82
CA ALA A 99 19.51 -14.51 10.90
C ALA A 99 19.46 -13.98 9.44
N GLY A 100 19.23 -12.67 9.26
CA GLY A 100 19.14 -12.02 7.94
C GLY A 100 17.78 -12.19 7.24
N GLY A 101 16.75 -12.65 7.94
CA GLY A 101 15.36 -12.68 7.49
C GLY A 101 14.42 -11.96 8.45
N PHE A 102 13.20 -11.72 8.01
CA PHE A 102 12.14 -11.07 8.78
C PHE A 102 11.02 -12.05 9.12
N CYS A 103 10.50 -12.01 10.35
CA CYS A 103 9.29 -12.73 10.74
C CYS A 103 8.50 -11.95 11.79
N MET A 104 7.22 -12.28 11.93
CA MET A 104 6.39 -11.75 13.01
C MET A 104 6.63 -12.54 14.30
N MET A 105 6.81 -11.82 15.41
CA MET A 105 7.02 -12.39 16.73
C MET A 105 6.20 -11.67 17.79
N THR A 106 5.74 -12.41 18.78
CA THR A 106 5.12 -11.85 19.98
C THR A 106 6.14 -11.08 20.81
N LEU A 107 5.70 -10.03 21.50
CA LEU A 107 6.57 -9.27 22.41
C LEU A 107 7.00 -10.13 23.61
N PRO A 108 8.23 -9.94 24.14
CA PRO A 108 8.78 -10.76 25.22
C PRO A 108 7.99 -10.64 26.53
N GLU A 109 7.25 -9.55 26.73
CA GLU A 109 6.36 -9.33 27.88
C GLU A 109 5.26 -10.40 28.00
N TYR A 110 4.89 -11.06 26.88
CA TYR A 110 3.87 -12.11 26.86
C TYR A 110 4.43 -13.53 27.03
N ASN A 111 5.75 -13.69 27.24
CA ASN A 111 6.40 -15.00 27.31
C ASN A 111 5.79 -15.93 28.37
N ASP A 112 5.39 -15.42 29.53
CA ASP A 112 4.83 -16.25 30.61
C ASP A 112 3.43 -16.78 30.29
N VAL A 113 2.63 -16.02 29.55
CA VAL A 113 1.32 -16.47 29.05
C VAL A 113 1.52 -17.56 27.99
N LEU A 114 2.44 -17.33 27.06
CA LEU A 114 2.73 -18.27 25.97
C LEU A 114 3.33 -19.59 26.47
N ARG A 115 4.20 -19.54 27.48
CA ARG A 115 4.75 -20.75 28.14
C ARG A 115 3.64 -21.62 28.74
N ARG A 116 2.66 -21.00 29.41
CA ARG A 116 1.50 -21.74 29.97
C ARG A 116 0.66 -22.39 28.88
N LEU A 117 0.39 -21.69 27.77
CA LEU A 117 -0.32 -22.24 26.62
C LEU A 117 0.40 -23.46 26.02
N LEU A 118 1.72 -23.37 25.85
CA LEU A 118 2.53 -24.45 25.30
C LEU A 118 2.60 -25.68 26.21
N ASN A 119 2.65 -25.49 27.53
CA ASN A 119 2.68 -26.59 28.49
C ASN A 119 1.34 -27.34 28.53
N ALA A 120 0.21 -26.63 28.55
CA ALA A 120 -1.11 -27.26 28.55
C ALA A 120 -1.32 -28.19 27.33
N ARG A 121 -0.82 -27.79 26.15
CA ARG A 121 -0.86 -28.61 24.92
C ARG A 121 0.01 -29.88 25.01
N LYS A 122 1.10 -29.84 25.78
CA LYS A 122 1.96 -31.02 25.98
C LYS A 122 1.27 -32.02 26.91
N ASP A 123 0.71 -31.55 28.01
CA ASP A 123 0.02 -32.39 29.00
C ASP A 123 -1.18 -33.11 28.36
N SER A 124 -1.96 -32.43 27.52
CA SER A 124 -3.11 -33.03 26.82
C SER A 124 -2.72 -34.12 25.82
N ARG A 125 -1.52 -34.04 25.23
CA ARG A 125 -1.03 -35.07 24.29
C ARG A 125 -0.54 -36.32 25.02
N LEU A 126 -0.07 -36.19 26.25
CA LEU A 126 0.38 -37.31 27.07
C LEU A 126 -0.80 -38.10 27.65
N SER A 127 -1.90 -37.44 28.02
CA SER A 127 -3.09 -38.12 28.55
C SER A 127 -3.89 -38.91 27.52
N GLN A 128 -3.74 -38.63 26.21
CA GLN A 128 -4.43 -39.34 25.13
C GLN A 128 -3.71 -40.64 24.69
N ALA A 129 -2.51 -40.90 25.21
CA ALA A 129 -1.70 -42.07 24.88
C ALA A 129 -1.62 -43.09 26.03
N SER A 130 -2.52 -43.01 27.03
CA SER A 130 -2.60 -43.94 28.17
C SER A 130 -3.88 -44.75 28.15
#